data_AF-A0A382X7C4-F1
#
_entry.id   AF-A0A382X7C4-F1
#
_cell.length_a   1.000
_cell.length_b   1.000
_cell.length_c   1.000
_cell.angle_alpha   90.00
_cell.angle_beta   90.00
_cell.angle_gamma   90.00
#
_symmetry.space_group_name_H-M   'P 1'
#
loop_
_entity.id
_entity.type
_entity.pdbx_description
1 polymer ?
#
loop_
_entity_poly.entity_id
_entity_poly.type
_entity_poly.pdbx_seq_one_letter_code
_entity_poly.pdbx_strand_id
1 'polypeptide(L)'
;VRTEDDLNQVLADLAAGRSFRKVLEPFAVNDAIAEGDGVAGWYNYAEAERRFRIPRRVFFAAELKHTLPPVRLPKGWQIYSFVDEREGELLAYYEQVRRIVHERQWDAINQQELELLKHKYAVDFNSEALDRLFVVVKAKPIRTAALSDRDGKIKLYTYDGGEMDLTTALKNLRQQGLSGPLPAQQVAAEVFEELLLRPLLFEREAIERGWAQEDDFLAWRQEMHNKIVLNALMDRKIEAGVKVSEMEAQEYYQENKSKFYTPDRVTIRELT
;
A
#
# COMPACT_ATOMS: atom_id res chain seq x y z
N VAL A 1 -5.35 12.97 -25.19
CA VAL A 1 -5.42 12.54 -26.62
C VAL A 1 -4.98 11.09 -26.76
N ARG A 2 -5.46 10.36 -27.79
CA ARG A 2 -5.23 8.91 -27.94
C ARG A 2 -4.25 8.55 -29.05
N THR A 3 -4.12 9.40 -30.07
CA THR A 3 -3.20 9.20 -31.20
C THR A 3 -2.08 10.24 -31.17
N GLU A 4 -1.00 9.94 -31.90
CA GLU A 4 0.12 10.87 -32.08
C GLU A 4 -0.26 12.04 -33.01
N ASP A 5 -1.14 11.80 -33.98
CA ASP A 5 -1.67 12.85 -34.86
C ASP A 5 -2.51 13.87 -34.06
N ASP A 6 -3.38 13.39 -33.17
CA ASP A 6 -4.15 14.25 -32.25
C ASP A 6 -3.21 15.08 -31.37
N LEU A 7 -2.13 14.46 -30.88
CA LEU A 7 -1.14 15.12 -30.04
C LEU A 7 -0.42 16.24 -30.81
N ASN A 8 0.06 15.94 -32.01
CA ASN A 8 0.78 16.90 -32.85
C ASN A 8 -0.13 18.07 -33.24
N GLN A 9 -1.40 17.80 -33.57
CA GLN A 9 -2.39 18.83 -33.86
C GLN A 9 -2.62 19.75 -32.65
N VAL A 10 -2.80 19.16 -31.46
CA VAL A 10 -2.99 19.94 -30.22
C VAL A 10 -1.76 20.81 -29.92
N LEU A 11 -0.55 20.25 -30.04
CA LEU A 11 0.69 21.00 -29.80
C LEU A 11 0.87 22.16 -30.80
N ALA A 12 0.56 21.94 -32.08
CA ALA A 12 0.64 22.99 -33.10
C ALA A 12 -0.36 24.12 -32.84
N ASP A 13 -1.60 23.79 -32.45
CA ASP A 13 -2.63 24.78 -32.14
C ASP A 13 -2.32 25.60 -30.90
N LEU A 14 -1.74 24.97 -29.86
CA LEU A 14 -1.24 25.66 -28.66
C LEU A 14 -0.04 26.57 -28.99
N ALA A 15 0.90 26.10 -29.83
CA ALA A 15 2.04 26.90 -30.28
C ALA A 15 1.60 28.12 -31.12
N ALA A 16 0.49 28.00 -31.85
CA ALA A 16 -0.13 29.10 -32.58
C ALA A 16 -0.88 30.11 -31.69
N GLY A 17 -0.84 29.94 -30.36
CA GLY A 17 -1.47 30.85 -29.39
C GLY A 17 -2.98 30.66 -29.23
N ARG A 18 -3.56 29.55 -29.72
CA ARG A 18 -4.96 29.24 -29.43
C ARG A 18 -5.12 28.89 -27.96
N SER A 19 -6.22 29.32 -27.36
CA SER A 19 -6.51 29.05 -25.94
C SER A 19 -6.65 27.56 -25.67
N PHE A 20 -6.03 27.07 -24.59
CA PHE A 20 -6.03 25.67 -24.18
C PHE A 20 -7.42 25.02 -24.18
N ARG A 21 -8.42 25.71 -23.59
CA ARG A 21 -9.81 25.24 -23.53
C ARG A 21 -10.40 24.95 -24.91
N LYS A 22 -10.21 25.85 -25.88
CA LYS A 22 -10.73 25.68 -27.25
C LYS A 22 -10.05 24.55 -28.00
N VAL A 23 -8.75 24.34 -27.77
CA VAL A 23 -7.99 23.28 -28.42
C VAL A 23 -8.41 21.90 -27.92
N LEU A 24 -8.78 21.80 -26.64
CA LEU A 24 -9.13 20.53 -26.01
C LEU A 24 -10.62 20.19 -26.02
N GLU A 25 -11.51 21.12 -26.37
CA GLU A 25 -12.96 20.90 -26.43
C GLU A 25 -13.37 19.64 -27.22
N PRO A 26 -12.79 19.34 -28.40
CA PRO A 26 -13.12 18.10 -29.13
C PRO A 26 -12.68 16.82 -28.42
N PHE A 27 -11.73 16.92 -27.48
CA PHE A 27 -11.15 15.81 -26.76
C PHE A 27 -11.73 15.64 -25.35
N ALA A 28 -12.67 16.48 -24.91
CA ALA A 28 -13.24 16.47 -23.57
C ALA A 28 -13.89 15.12 -23.20
N VAL A 29 -14.46 14.40 -24.17
CA VAL A 29 -15.00 13.04 -23.97
C VAL A 29 -13.95 12.01 -23.55
N ASN A 30 -12.66 12.30 -23.78
CA ASN A 30 -11.54 11.47 -23.38
C ASN A 30 -10.97 11.88 -22.01
N ASP A 31 -11.49 12.94 -21.41
CA ASP A 31 -11.04 13.45 -20.13
C ASP A 31 -11.82 12.77 -18.99
N ALA A 32 -11.19 11.74 -18.40
CA ALA A 32 -11.75 11.02 -17.26
C ALA A 32 -11.60 11.77 -15.93
N ILE A 33 -11.02 12.97 -15.95
CA ILE A 33 -10.58 13.73 -14.77
C ILE A 33 -11.33 15.06 -14.68
N ALA A 34 -11.61 15.69 -15.81
CA ALA A 34 -12.39 16.92 -15.89
C ALA A 34 -13.78 16.75 -15.27
N GLU A 35 -14.13 17.67 -14.36
CA GLU A 35 -15.52 17.90 -14.03
C GLU A 35 -16.23 18.54 -15.24
N GLY A 36 -17.55 18.70 -15.19
CA GLY A 36 -18.37 19.06 -16.35
C GLY A 36 -18.03 20.37 -17.09
N ASP A 37 -17.02 21.11 -16.65
CA ASP A 37 -16.47 22.33 -17.24
C ASP A 37 -15.04 22.19 -17.83
N GLY A 38 -14.41 21.01 -17.72
CA GLY A 38 -13.03 20.79 -18.19
C GLY A 38 -11.94 21.04 -17.15
N VAL A 39 -12.29 21.33 -15.89
CA VAL A 39 -11.34 21.62 -14.81
C VAL A 39 -11.26 20.45 -13.85
N ALA A 40 -10.04 19.95 -13.64
CA ALA A 40 -9.76 19.07 -12.52
C ALA A 40 -9.72 19.97 -11.28
N GLY A 41 -10.58 19.72 -10.27
CA GLY A 41 -10.67 20.55 -9.06
C GLY A 41 -9.35 20.67 -8.26
N TRP A 42 -9.43 21.13 -7.01
CA TRP A 42 -8.22 21.26 -6.18
C TRP A 42 -7.72 19.89 -5.70
N TYR A 43 -6.45 19.60 -5.95
CA TYR A 43 -5.77 18.38 -5.47
C TYR A 43 -4.39 18.70 -4.93
N ASN A 44 -3.94 17.95 -3.92
CA ASN A 44 -2.53 18.01 -3.52
C ASN A 44 -1.67 17.15 -4.47
N TYR A 45 -0.35 17.35 -4.44
CA TYR A 45 0.56 16.63 -5.33
C TYR A 45 0.52 15.10 -5.16
N ALA A 46 0.24 14.61 -3.95
CA ALA A 46 0.16 13.17 -3.67
C ALA A 46 -1.09 12.54 -4.30
N GLU A 47 -2.23 13.23 -4.24
CA GLU A 47 -3.46 12.84 -4.91
C GLU A 47 -3.32 12.89 -6.43
N ALA A 48 -2.69 13.92 -6.96
CA ALA A 48 -2.47 14.02 -8.40
C ALA A 48 -1.60 12.89 -8.96
N GLU A 49 -0.56 12.49 -8.23
CA GLU A 49 0.29 11.37 -8.60
C GLU A 49 -0.46 10.02 -8.49
N ARG A 50 -1.18 9.79 -7.39
CA ARG A 50 -1.86 8.50 -7.15
C ARG A 50 -3.12 8.31 -7.98
N ARG A 51 -3.99 9.32 -8.02
CA ARG A 51 -5.30 9.24 -8.68
C ARG A 51 -5.20 9.49 -10.17
N PHE A 52 -4.36 10.45 -10.57
CA PHE A 52 -4.32 10.95 -11.95
C PHE A 52 -3.02 10.62 -12.69
N ARG A 53 -2.06 9.98 -12.01
CA ARG A 53 -0.74 9.61 -12.57
C ARG A 53 0.01 10.81 -13.13
N ILE A 54 -0.25 12.01 -12.60
CA ILE A 54 0.46 13.23 -12.97
C ILE A 54 1.79 13.21 -12.23
N PRO A 55 2.94 13.13 -12.93
CA PRO A 55 4.23 13.10 -12.25
C PRO A 55 4.48 14.40 -11.49
N ARG A 56 5.04 14.32 -10.27
CA ARG A 56 5.36 15.51 -9.45
C ARG A 56 6.16 16.59 -10.18
N ARG A 57 7.10 16.20 -11.06
CA ARG A 57 7.89 17.12 -11.91
C ARG A 57 7.06 18.06 -12.78
N VAL A 58 5.81 17.69 -13.09
CA VAL A 58 4.89 18.50 -13.89
C VAL A 58 4.48 19.74 -13.08
N PHE A 59 4.26 19.61 -11.77
CA PHE A 59 3.90 20.73 -10.88
C PHE A 59 5.05 21.73 -10.70
N PHE A 60 6.28 21.26 -10.54
CA PHE A 60 7.46 22.14 -10.45
C PHE A 60 7.78 22.88 -11.76
N ALA A 61 7.41 22.32 -12.92
CA ALA A 61 7.57 22.98 -14.21
C ALA A 61 6.54 24.11 -14.43
N ALA A 62 5.41 24.06 -13.71
CA ALA A 62 4.36 25.08 -13.75
C ALA A 62 4.81 26.41 -13.17
N GLU A 63 5.50 26.37 -12.02
CA GLU A 63 6.07 27.54 -11.35
C GLU A 63 7.04 28.31 -12.26
N LEU A 64 7.68 27.61 -13.20
CA LEU A 64 8.62 28.17 -14.17
C LEU A 64 7.95 28.78 -15.42
N LYS A 65 6.63 28.93 -15.44
CA LYS A 65 5.84 29.55 -16.54
C LYS A 65 6.12 28.94 -17.93
N HIS A 66 6.57 27.69 -17.98
CA HIS A 66 6.76 26.95 -19.23
C HIS A 66 5.58 26.01 -19.48
N THR A 67 5.19 25.90 -20.75
CA THR A 67 4.23 24.90 -21.22
C THR A 67 4.75 23.51 -20.90
N LEU A 68 3.90 22.69 -20.27
CA LEU A 68 4.27 21.36 -19.82
C LEU A 68 4.39 20.41 -21.01
N PRO A 69 5.42 19.54 -21.05
CA PRO A 69 5.47 18.49 -22.05
C PRO A 69 4.35 17.47 -21.81
N PRO A 70 3.75 16.92 -22.87
CA PRO A 70 2.77 15.85 -22.77
C PRO A 70 3.32 14.64 -22.00
N VAL A 71 2.50 14.07 -21.12
CA VAL A 71 2.85 12.86 -20.36
C VAL A 71 2.33 11.63 -21.10
N ARG A 72 3.25 10.75 -21.48
CA ARG A 72 2.91 9.46 -22.12
C ARG A 72 2.33 8.50 -21.07
N LEU A 73 1.18 7.92 -21.40
CA LEU A 73 0.50 6.87 -20.64
C LEU A 73 0.30 5.62 -21.50
N PRO A 74 0.02 4.44 -20.91
CA PRO A 74 -0.22 3.22 -21.68
C PRO A 74 -1.31 3.32 -22.76
N LYS A 75 -2.33 4.18 -22.54
CA LYS A 75 -3.49 4.34 -23.44
C LYS A 75 -3.52 5.67 -24.22
N GLY A 76 -2.44 6.45 -24.21
CA GLY A 76 -2.42 7.74 -24.92
C GLY A 76 -1.47 8.76 -24.31
N TRP A 77 -1.82 10.03 -24.41
CA TRP A 77 -1.09 11.15 -23.82
C TRP A 77 -2.04 12.04 -23.03
N GLN A 78 -1.56 12.52 -21.89
CA GLN A 78 -2.20 13.56 -21.11
C GLN A 78 -1.43 14.87 -21.26
N ILE A 79 -2.19 15.95 -21.40
CA ILE A 79 -1.69 17.32 -21.55
C ILE A 79 -2.39 18.10 -20.45
N TYR A 80 -1.63 18.82 -19.63
CA TYR A 80 -2.18 19.57 -18.50
C TYR A 80 -1.92 21.06 -18.71
N SER A 81 -2.78 21.88 -18.09
CA SER A 81 -2.53 23.29 -17.88
C SER A 81 -2.73 23.56 -16.40
N PHE A 82 -1.76 24.23 -15.79
CA PHE A 82 -1.92 24.72 -14.43
C PHE A 82 -2.79 25.97 -14.45
N VAL A 83 -3.83 25.98 -13.62
CA VAL A 83 -4.78 27.09 -13.52
C VAL A 83 -4.35 28.01 -12.38
N ASP A 84 -4.07 27.43 -11.21
CA ASP A 84 -3.71 28.19 -10.01
C ASP A 84 -3.03 27.28 -8.97
N GLU A 85 -2.37 27.89 -7.98
CA GLU A 85 -1.78 27.24 -6.82
C GLU A 85 -2.19 27.98 -5.55
N ARG A 86 -2.54 27.21 -4.51
CA ARG A 86 -2.89 27.77 -3.20
C ARG A 86 -2.25 26.97 -2.08
N GLU A 87 -1.90 27.67 -1.01
CA GLU A 87 -1.55 27.01 0.24
C GLU A 87 -2.78 26.26 0.78
N GLY A 88 -2.56 24.99 1.13
CA GLY A 88 -3.58 24.18 1.78
C GLY A 88 -3.70 24.56 3.25
N GLU A 89 -4.92 24.78 3.75
CA GLU A 89 -5.13 25.01 5.17
C GLU A 89 -5.01 23.72 5.98
N LEU A 90 -4.30 23.76 7.11
CA LEU A 90 -4.08 22.60 7.97
C LEU A 90 -5.39 21.88 8.34
N LEU A 91 -6.49 22.61 8.56
CA LEU A 91 -7.77 22.03 8.93
C LEU A 91 -8.28 21.02 7.90
N ALA A 92 -8.11 21.31 6.60
CA ALA A 92 -8.52 20.43 5.52
C ALA A 92 -7.68 19.13 5.45
N TYR A 93 -6.49 19.13 6.03
CA TYR A 93 -5.56 18.00 6.02
C TYR A 93 -5.29 17.42 7.41
N TYR A 94 -5.97 17.89 8.45
CA TYR A 94 -5.60 17.62 9.83
C TYR A 94 -5.54 16.12 10.13
N GLU A 95 -6.53 15.34 9.71
CA GLU A 95 -6.52 13.88 9.91
C GLU A 95 -5.39 13.18 9.16
N GLN A 96 -5.07 13.62 7.94
CA GLN A 96 -3.97 13.06 7.16
C GLN A 96 -2.62 13.39 7.81
N VAL A 97 -2.41 14.65 8.20
CA VAL A 97 -1.21 15.12 8.88
C VAL A 97 -1.05 14.41 10.22
N ARG A 98 -2.12 14.33 11.01
CA ARG A 98 -2.14 13.61 12.29
C ARG A 98 -1.76 12.15 12.12
N ARG A 99 -2.30 11.46 11.10
CA ARG A 99 -1.93 10.07 10.80
C ARG A 99 -0.44 9.96 10.44
N ILE A 100 0.08 10.84 9.58
CA ILE A 100 1.50 10.82 9.18
C ILE A 100 2.41 11.07 10.39
N VAL A 101 2.07 12.05 11.24
CA VAL A 101 2.83 12.34 12.46
C VAL A 101 2.76 11.17 13.42
N HIS A 102 1.59 10.56 13.60
CA HIS A 102 1.41 9.38 14.42
C HIS A 102 2.24 8.20 13.91
N GLU A 103 2.17 7.86 12.61
CA GLU A 103 2.98 6.80 11.99
C GLU A 103 4.48 7.05 12.20
N ARG A 104 4.96 8.28 11.99
CA ARG A 104 6.36 8.64 12.23
C ARG A 104 6.79 8.48 13.69
N GLN A 105 5.95 8.93 14.63
CA GLN A 105 6.24 8.79 16.05
C GLN A 105 6.22 7.32 16.48
N TRP A 106 5.24 6.56 15.98
CA TRP A 106 5.12 5.13 16.20
C TRP A 106 6.36 4.38 15.71
N ASP A 107 6.80 4.64 14.48
CA ASP A 107 8.00 4.01 13.91
C ASP A 107 9.27 4.38 14.69
N ALA A 108 9.40 5.65 15.09
CA ALA A 108 10.54 6.11 15.88
C ALA A 108 10.60 5.43 17.26
N ILE A 109 9.46 5.34 17.96
CA ILE A 109 9.36 4.68 19.27
C ILE A 109 9.65 3.19 19.12
N ASN A 110 9.06 2.52 18.12
CA ASN A 110 9.29 1.10 17.90
C ASN A 110 10.74 0.78 17.53
N GLN A 111 11.39 1.61 16.71
CA GLN A 111 12.80 1.41 16.38
C GLN A 111 13.67 1.60 17.61
N GLN A 112 13.40 2.62 18.42
CA GLN A 112 14.12 2.84 19.67
C GLN A 112 13.97 1.65 20.62
N GLU A 113 12.75 1.16 20.82
CA GLU A 113 12.49 0.00 21.66
C GLU A 113 13.17 -1.25 21.12
N LEU A 114 13.12 -1.49 19.80
CA LEU A 114 13.79 -2.62 19.16
C LEU A 114 15.30 -2.62 19.45
N GLU A 115 15.98 -1.48 19.34
CA GLU A 115 17.40 -1.38 19.66
C GLU A 115 17.67 -1.66 21.14
N LEU A 116 16.84 -1.13 22.04
CA LEU A 116 16.95 -1.43 23.48
C LEU A 116 16.78 -2.92 23.76
N LEU A 117 15.82 -3.59 23.11
CA LEU A 117 15.59 -5.03 23.27
C LEU A 117 16.73 -5.86 22.66
N LYS A 118 17.29 -5.44 21.51
CA LYS A 118 18.48 -6.08 20.92
C LYS A 118 19.65 -6.08 21.89
N HIS A 119 19.87 -4.96 22.58
CA HIS A 119 20.87 -4.86 23.63
C HIS A 119 20.51 -5.68 24.87
N LYS A 120 19.27 -5.57 25.38
CA LYS A 120 18.78 -6.29 26.57
C LYS A 120 18.92 -7.80 26.42
N TYR A 121 18.63 -8.33 25.25
CA TYR A 121 18.65 -9.76 24.95
C TYR A 121 19.93 -10.22 24.23
N ALA A 122 20.98 -9.39 24.18
CA ALA A 122 22.27 -9.73 23.60
C ALA A 122 22.15 -10.39 22.21
N VAL A 123 21.36 -9.78 21.32
CA VAL A 123 21.08 -10.36 20.00
C VAL A 123 22.33 -10.42 19.15
N ASP A 124 22.61 -11.62 18.63
CA ASP A 124 23.63 -11.87 17.63
C ASP A 124 22.98 -12.26 16.30
N PHE A 125 23.41 -11.57 15.24
CA PHE A 125 22.93 -11.77 13.87
C PHE A 125 24.02 -12.42 13.02
N ASN A 126 23.70 -13.57 12.45
CA ASN A 126 24.62 -14.31 11.59
C ASN A 126 24.46 -13.89 10.12
N SER A 127 25.32 -12.97 9.67
CA SER A 127 25.34 -12.52 8.28
C SER A 127 25.68 -13.64 7.29
N GLU A 128 26.53 -14.60 7.67
CA GLU A 128 26.88 -15.74 6.83
C GLU A 128 25.69 -16.69 6.62
N ALA A 129 24.81 -16.81 7.62
CA ALA A 129 23.56 -17.56 7.50
C ALA A 129 22.61 -16.89 6.49
N LEU A 130 22.52 -15.56 6.51
CA LEU A 130 21.73 -14.82 5.54
C LEU A 130 22.29 -15.03 4.11
N ASP A 131 23.60 -14.89 3.92
CA ASP A 131 24.24 -15.14 2.63
C ASP A 131 24.01 -16.58 2.14
N ARG A 132 24.11 -17.55 3.06
CA ARG A 132 23.81 -18.95 2.76
C ARG A 132 22.36 -19.14 2.33
N LEU A 133 21.41 -18.45 2.95
CA LEU A 133 20.01 -18.47 2.56
C LEU A 133 19.84 -18.01 1.10
N PHE A 134 20.49 -16.92 0.69
CA PHE A 134 20.45 -16.44 -0.70
C PHE A 134 21.05 -17.46 -1.68
N VAL A 135 22.14 -18.12 -1.32
CA VAL A 135 22.76 -19.15 -2.15
C VAL A 135 21.85 -20.37 -2.34
N VAL A 136 21.13 -20.78 -1.30
CA VAL A 136 20.28 -21.99 -1.31
C VAL A 136 18.92 -21.71 -1.94
N VAL A 137 18.28 -20.59 -1.59
CA VAL A 137 16.94 -20.22 -2.08
C VAL A 137 17.00 -19.68 -3.51
N LYS A 138 18.05 -18.92 -3.85
CA LYS A 138 18.21 -18.26 -5.16
C LYS A 138 16.96 -17.44 -5.51
N ALA A 139 16.46 -17.59 -6.74
CA ALA A 139 15.25 -16.92 -7.21
C ALA A 139 13.94 -17.67 -6.87
N LYS A 140 13.99 -18.73 -6.04
CA LYS A 140 12.77 -19.46 -5.69
C LYS A 140 11.87 -18.59 -4.81
N PRO A 141 10.55 -18.57 -5.07
CA PRO A 141 9.60 -17.90 -4.18
C PRO A 141 9.65 -18.47 -2.76
N ILE A 142 9.58 -17.60 -1.74
CA ILE A 142 9.56 -17.96 -0.32
C ILE A 142 8.48 -19.01 -0.03
N ARG A 143 7.31 -18.91 -0.67
CA ARG A 143 6.20 -19.87 -0.51
C ARG A 143 6.56 -21.32 -0.87
N THR A 144 7.50 -21.53 -1.80
CA THR A 144 7.91 -22.87 -2.28
C THR A 144 9.35 -23.22 -1.94
N ALA A 145 10.13 -22.27 -1.39
CA ALA A 145 11.51 -22.51 -0.98
C ALA A 145 11.59 -23.63 0.07
N ALA A 146 12.57 -24.50 -0.03
CA ALA A 146 12.83 -25.51 0.98
C ALA A 146 14.34 -25.59 1.20
N LEU A 147 14.74 -25.75 2.44
CA LEU A 147 16.13 -25.91 2.84
C LEU A 147 16.41 -27.38 3.11
N SER A 148 17.66 -27.79 2.89
CA SER A 148 18.13 -29.07 3.37
C SER A 148 18.15 -29.07 4.90
N ASP A 149 18.11 -30.24 5.56
CA ASP A 149 18.24 -30.32 7.02
C ASP A 149 19.52 -29.67 7.54
N ARG A 150 20.59 -29.69 6.74
CA ARG A 150 21.87 -29.05 7.05
C ARG A 150 21.76 -27.53 7.01
N ASP A 151 21.25 -26.97 5.92
CA ASP A 151 21.14 -25.52 5.74
C ASP A 151 20.06 -24.94 6.66
N GLY A 152 18.96 -25.66 6.83
CA GLY A 152 17.82 -25.24 7.62
C GLY A 152 18.11 -25.05 9.10
N LYS A 153 19.12 -25.75 9.64
CA LYS A 153 19.54 -25.66 11.06
C LYS A 153 20.54 -24.56 11.34
N ILE A 154 21.04 -23.86 10.32
CA ILE A 154 21.95 -22.73 10.50
C ILE A 154 21.19 -21.63 11.23
N LYS A 155 21.77 -21.11 12.31
CA LYS A 155 21.18 -20.04 13.13
C LYS A 155 21.34 -18.71 12.44
N LEU A 156 20.22 -18.03 12.19
CA LEU A 156 20.16 -16.68 11.67
C LEU A 156 20.29 -15.66 12.79
N TYR A 157 19.58 -15.91 13.90
CA TYR A 157 19.64 -15.10 15.11
C TYR A 157 19.88 -16.00 16.32
N THR A 158 20.67 -15.51 17.27
CA THR A 158 20.74 -16.03 18.64
C THR A 158 20.57 -14.88 19.63
N TYR A 159 19.96 -15.15 20.78
CA TYR A 159 19.69 -14.13 21.79
C TYR A 159 19.40 -14.81 23.14
N ASP A 160 19.38 -14.02 24.20
CA ASP A 160 19.10 -14.50 25.54
C ASP A 160 17.67 -15.02 25.65
N GLY A 161 17.55 -16.35 25.69
CA GLY A 161 16.28 -17.05 25.77
C GLY A 161 15.81 -17.68 24.47
N GLY A 162 16.60 -17.65 23.39
CA GLY A 162 16.25 -18.39 22.18
C GLY A 162 17.19 -18.24 20.99
N GLU A 163 16.77 -18.87 19.90
CA GLU A 163 17.48 -18.84 18.62
C GLU A 163 16.47 -19.01 17.49
N MET A 164 16.81 -18.49 16.31
CA MET A 164 16.02 -18.66 15.10
C MET A 164 16.91 -19.21 13.99
N ASP A 165 16.57 -20.40 13.50
CA ASP A 165 17.24 -21.01 12.35
C ASP A 165 16.59 -20.61 11.01
N LEU A 166 17.28 -20.91 9.91
CA LEU A 166 16.83 -20.53 8.56
C LEU A 166 15.49 -21.17 8.17
N THR A 167 15.19 -22.38 8.65
CA THR A 167 13.88 -23.03 8.42
C THR A 167 12.77 -22.23 9.08
N THR A 168 12.99 -21.84 10.34
CA THR A 168 12.04 -21.07 11.14
C THR A 168 11.88 -19.67 10.55
N ALA A 169 12.97 -19.02 10.14
CA ALA A 169 12.93 -17.74 9.45
C ALA A 169 12.04 -17.80 8.19
N LEU A 170 12.26 -18.76 7.29
CA LEU A 170 11.43 -18.91 6.09
C LEU A 170 9.96 -19.20 6.41
N LYS A 171 9.69 -20.00 7.43
CA LYS A 171 8.32 -20.26 7.90
C LYS A 171 7.65 -18.97 8.38
N ASN A 172 8.35 -18.18 9.19
CA ASN A 172 7.81 -16.95 9.76
C ASN A 172 7.59 -15.89 8.68
N LEU A 173 8.50 -15.75 7.70
CA LEU A 173 8.28 -14.86 6.55
C LEU A 173 6.99 -15.22 5.79
N ARG A 174 6.69 -16.51 5.60
CA ARG A 174 5.42 -16.95 4.98
C ARG A 174 4.20 -16.56 5.81
N GLN A 175 4.30 -16.68 7.13
CA GLN A 175 3.22 -16.31 8.05
C GLN A 175 2.97 -14.79 8.02
N GLN A 176 4.01 -14.00 7.76
CA GLN A 176 3.90 -12.56 7.49
C GLN A 176 3.41 -12.22 6.06
N GLY A 177 2.98 -13.22 5.28
CA GLY A 177 2.41 -13.03 3.94
C GLY A 177 3.43 -12.92 2.81
N LEU A 178 4.74 -13.07 3.07
CA LEU A 178 5.74 -13.05 2.02
C LEU A 178 5.69 -14.35 1.22
N SER A 179 5.29 -14.22 -0.04
CA SER A 179 5.09 -15.34 -0.95
C SER A 179 6.01 -15.31 -2.19
N GLY A 180 6.55 -14.14 -2.54
CA GLY A 180 7.45 -13.91 -3.68
C GLY A 180 8.91 -14.29 -3.39
N PRO A 181 9.86 -13.89 -4.27
CA PRO A 181 11.30 -14.05 -4.01
C PRO A 181 11.72 -13.37 -2.70
N LEU A 182 12.91 -13.73 -2.20
CA LEU A 182 13.54 -12.99 -1.11
C LEU A 182 13.68 -11.50 -1.49
N PRO A 183 13.58 -10.58 -0.51
CA PRO A 183 13.96 -9.19 -0.73
C PRO A 183 15.39 -9.12 -1.26
N ALA A 184 15.73 -8.03 -1.96
CA ALA A 184 17.09 -7.84 -2.46
C ALA A 184 18.10 -7.94 -1.32
N GLN A 185 19.23 -8.59 -1.55
CA GLN A 185 20.21 -8.92 -0.49
C GLN A 185 20.67 -7.67 0.27
N GLN A 186 20.73 -6.51 -0.38
CA GLN A 186 21.13 -5.24 0.21
C GLN A 186 20.17 -4.72 1.29
N VAL A 187 18.89 -5.12 1.25
CA VAL A 187 17.85 -4.68 2.20
C VAL A 187 17.29 -5.84 3.03
N ALA A 188 17.81 -7.05 2.81
CA ALA A 188 17.24 -8.25 3.41
C ALA A 188 17.41 -8.30 4.92
N ALA A 189 18.52 -7.80 5.45
CA ALA A 189 18.76 -7.72 6.89
C ALA A 189 17.70 -6.83 7.57
N GLU A 190 17.43 -5.64 7.03
CA GLU A 190 16.41 -4.71 7.56
C GLU A 190 15.00 -5.32 7.50
N VAL A 191 14.64 -5.92 6.37
CA VAL A 191 13.35 -6.59 6.20
C VAL A 191 13.20 -7.77 7.17
N PHE A 192 14.27 -8.53 7.40
CA PHE A 192 14.25 -9.67 8.32
C PHE A 192 14.21 -9.20 9.77
N GLU A 193 14.89 -8.12 10.11
CA GLU A 193 14.79 -7.49 11.42
C GLU A 193 13.34 -7.06 11.70
N GLU A 194 12.71 -6.37 10.75
CA GLU A 194 11.31 -5.93 10.83
C GLU A 194 10.32 -7.08 10.98
N LEU A 195 10.42 -8.09 10.11
CA LEU A 195 9.40 -9.13 10.00
C LEU A 195 9.63 -10.33 10.91
N LEU A 196 10.87 -10.53 11.38
CA LEU A 196 11.25 -11.69 12.18
C LEU A 196 11.71 -11.30 13.57
N LEU A 197 12.74 -10.45 13.67
CA LEU A 197 13.38 -10.16 14.95
C LEU A 197 12.50 -9.27 15.84
N ARG A 198 11.87 -8.24 15.28
CA ARG A 198 11.01 -7.33 16.05
C ARG A 198 9.84 -8.06 16.71
N PRO A 199 8.97 -8.81 15.99
CA PRO A 199 7.89 -9.56 16.66
C PRO A 199 8.41 -10.50 17.75
N LEU A 200 9.56 -11.15 17.50
CA LEU A 200 10.18 -12.10 18.43
C LEU A 200 10.62 -11.45 19.75
N LEU A 201 11.33 -10.32 19.66
CA LEU A 201 11.83 -9.62 20.85
C LEU A 201 10.71 -8.95 21.63
N PHE A 202 9.71 -8.39 20.93
CA PHE A 202 8.55 -7.79 21.58
C PHE A 202 7.69 -8.83 22.28
N GLU A 203 7.48 -10.00 21.67
CA GLU A 203 6.81 -11.13 22.34
C GLU A 203 7.57 -11.57 23.59
N ARG A 204 8.91 -11.67 23.48
CA ARG A 204 9.76 -12.04 24.60
C ARG A 204 9.67 -11.03 25.76
N GLU A 205 9.70 -9.74 25.46
CA GLU A 205 9.55 -8.67 26.45
C GLU A 205 8.16 -8.72 27.10
N ALA A 206 7.10 -8.91 26.32
CA ALA A 206 5.74 -9.01 26.83
C ALA A 206 5.57 -10.21 27.79
N ILE A 207 6.20 -11.34 27.47
CA ILE A 207 6.22 -12.53 28.35
C ILE A 207 7.00 -12.23 29.63
N GLU A 208 8.17 -11.61 29.53
CA GLU A 208 9.01 -11.28 30.69
C GLU A 208 8.33 -10.31 31.65
N ARG A 209 7.60 -9.32 31.12
CA ARG A 209 6.81 -8.36 31.91
C ARG A 209 5.49 -8.94 32.44
N GLY A 210 5.13 -10.16 32.05
CA GLY A 210 3.90 -10.81 32.48
C GLY A 210 2.62 -10.26 31.85
N TRP A 211 2.71 -9.46 30.78
CA TRP A 211 1.55 -8.87 30.10
C TRP A 211 0.56 -9.92 29.59
N ALA A 212 1.06 -11.11 29.24
CA ALA A 212 0.22 -12.24 28.84
C ALA A 212 -0.68 -12.80 29.97
N GLN A 213 -0.47 -12.37 31.22
CA GLN A 213 -1.21 -12.78 32.41
C GLN A 213 -2.10 -11.67 32.98
N GLU A 214 -2.09 -10.47 32.41
CA GLU A 214 -2.96 -9.39 32.86
C GLU A 214 -4.42 -9.68 32.52
N ASP A 215 -5.34 -9.35 33.44
CA ASP A 215 -6.76 -9.66 33.31
C ASP A 215 -7.37 -9.09 32.02
N ASP A 216 -6.99 -7.86 31.65
CA ASP A 216 -7.45 -7.20 30.43
C ASP A 216 -6.99 -7.95 29.17
N PHE A 217 -5.75 -8.43 29.14
CA PHE A 217 -5.24 -9.24 28.03
C PHE A 217 -5.94 -10.60 27.96
N LEU A 218 -6.16 -11.26 29.09
CA LEU A 218 -6.85 -12.54 29.16
C LEU A 218 -8.31 -12.43 28.68
N ALA A 219 -9.00 -11.36 29.06
CA ALA A 219 -10.35 -11.04 28.60
C ALA A 219 -10.38 -10.78 27.09
N TRP A 220 -9.49 -9.91 26.60
CA TRP A 220 -9.36 -9.63 25.16
C TRP A 220 -9.03 -10.89 24.35
N ARG A 221 -8.11 -11.75 24.83
CA ARG A 221 -7.75 -13.02 24.20
C ARG A 221 -8.96 -13.94 24.08
N GLN A 222 -9.78 -14.03 25.13
CA GLN A 222 -10.99 -14.85 25.10
C GLN A 222 -12.01 -14.30 24.10
N GLU A 223 -12.19 -12.98 24.04
CA GLU A 223 -13.08 -12.34 23.07
C GLU A 223 -12.61 -12.60 21.62
N MET A 224 -11.32 -12.42 21.36
CA MET A 224 -10.73 -12.69 20.05
C MET A 224 -10.83 -14.16 19.66
N HIS A 225 -10.60 -15.08 20.61
CA HIS A 225 -10.81 -16.51 20.38
C HIS A 225 -12.25 -16.80 19.95
N ASN A 226 -13.24 -16.26 20.67
CA ASN A 226 -14.65 -16.44 20.34
C ASN A 226 -14.98 -15.91 18.95
N LYS A 227 -14.47 -14.72 18.58
CA LYS A 227 -14.66 -14.13 17.24
C LYS A 227 -14.03 -15.00 16.14
N ILE A 228 -12.80 -15.48 16.34
CA ILE A 228 -12.10 -16.33 15.36
C ILE A 228 -12.84 -17.65 15.16
N VAL A 229 -13.29 -18.29 16.25
CA VAL A 229 -14.06 -19.54 16.19
C VAL A 229 -15.38 -19.32 15.45
N LEU A 230 -16.08 -18.22 15.73
CA LEU A 230 -17.30 -17.86 15.02
C LEU A 230 -17.04 -17.69 13.53
N ASN A 231 -16.07 -16.86 13.15
CA ASN A 231 -15.74 -16.63 11.73
C ASN A 231 -15.34 -17.94 11.03
N ALA A 232 -14.50 -18.77 11.66
CA ALA A 232 -14.12 -20.06 11.11
C ALA A 232 -15.32 -21.02 10.94
N LEU A 233 -16.33 -20.95 11.80
CA LEU A 233 -17.58 -21.70 11.65
C LEU A 233 -18.41 -21.16 10.49
N MET A 234 -18.54 -19.83 10.37
CA MET A 234 -19.27 -19.17 9.27
C MET A 234 -18.63 -19.52 7.93
N ASP A 235 -17.31 -19.38 7.79
CA ASP A 235 -16.58 -19.70 6.56
C ASP A 235 -16.76 -21.18 6.19
N ARG A 236 -16.62 -22.10 7.15
CA ARG A 236 -16.70 -23.55 6.86
C ARG A 236 -18.11 -24.05 6.59
N LYS A 237 -19.14 -23.51 7.24
CA LYS A 237 -20.52 -24.02 7.14
C LYS A 237 -21.44 -23.19 6.25
N ILE A 238 -21.30 -21.88 6.29
CA ILE A 238 -22.18 -20.97 5.53
C ILE A 238 -21.63 -20.81 4.12
N GLU A 239 -20.33 -20.53 3.95
CA GLU A 239 -19.76 -20.35 2.61
C GLU A 239 -19.83 -21.64 1.76
N ALA A 240 -19.67 -22.81 2.38
CA ALA A 240 -19.87 -24.10 1.72
C ALA A 240 -21.34 -24.40 1.35
N GLY A 241 -22.30 -23.76 2.03
CA GLY A 241 -23.74 -23.92 1.79
C GLY A 241 -24.34 -22.85 0.88
N VAL A 242 -23.70 -21.70 0.74
CA VAL A 242 -24.13 -20.60 -0.13
C VAL A 242 -23.68 -20.88 -1.56
N LYS A 243 -24.57 -21.50 -2.34
CA LYS A 243 -24.44 -21.60 -3.80
C LYS A 243 -25.31 -20.53 -4.44
N VAL A 244 -24.74 -19.36 -4.70
CA VAL A 244 -25.43 -18.34 -5.49
C VAL A 244 -25.58 -18.85 -6.91
N SER A 245 -26.81 -19.08 -7.36
CA SER A 245 -27.06 -19.44 -8.76
C SER A 245 -27.01 -18.20 -9.65
N GLU A 246 -26.62 -18.37 -10.91
CA GLU A 246 -26.56 -17.28 -11.88
C GLU A 246 -27.92 -16.59 -12.06
N MET A 247 -29.01 -17.38 -11.99
CA MET A 247 -30.38 -16.89 -12.04
C MET A 247 -30.72 -15.98 -10.84
N GLU A 248 -30.35 -16.40 -9.63
CA GLU A 248 -30.62 -15.65 -8.39
C GLU A 248 -29.78 -14.36 -8.32
N ALA A 249 -28.53 -14.39 -8.81
CA ALA A 249 -27.71 -13.19 -8.96
C ALA A 249 -28.33 -12.20 -9.97
N GLN A 250 -28.88 -12.71 -11.07
CA GLN A 250 -29.48 -11.88 -12.12
C GLN A 250 -30.82 -11.29 -11.67
N GLU A 251 -31.66 -12.06 -10.97
CA GLU A 251 -32.92 -11.59 -10.37
C GLU A 251 -32.64 -10.49 -9.33
N TYR A 252 -31.70 -10.73 -8.41
CA TYR A 252 -31.29 -9.73 -7.42
C TYR A 252 -30.77 -8.44 -8.08
N TYR A 253 -29.95 -8.56 -9.12
CA TYR A 253 -29.46 -7.39 -9.87
C TYR A 253 -30.60 -6.61 -10.52
N GLN A 254 -31.57 -7.29 -11.14
CA GLN A 254 -32.72 -6.63 -11.79
C GLN A 254 -33.60 -5.90 -10.79
N GLU A 255 -33.83 -6.48 -9.61
CA GLU A 255 -34.63 -5.89 -8.53
C GLU A 255 -33.91 -4.76 -7.80
N ASN A 256 -32.58 -4.79 -7.76
CA ASN A 256 -31.76 -3.83 -6.99
C ASN A 256 -30.91 -2.91 -7.88
N LYS A 257 -31.31 -2.67 -9.13
CA LYS A 257 -30.55 -1.85 -10.11
C LYS A 257 -30.07 -0.51 -9.56
N SER A 258 -30.84 0.15 -8.69
CA SER A 258 -30.46 1.43 -8.08
C SER A 258 -29.27 1.35 -7.14
N LYS A 259 -29.00 0.19 -6.50
CA LYS A 259 -27.82 -0.03 -5.64
C LYS A 259 -26.53 -0.24 -6.43
N PHE A 260 -26.67 -0.73 -7.66
CA PHE A 260 -25.56 -0.95 -8.60
C PHE A 260 -25.43 0.19 -9.62
N TYR A 261 -26.36 1.15 -9.58
CA TYR A 261 -26.30 2.36 -10.37
C TYR A 261 -25.21 3.27 -9.83
N THR A 262 -24.17 3.48 -10.63
CA THR A 262 -23.18 4.53 -10.38
C THR A 262 -23.62 5.74 -11.22
N PRO A 263 -24.09 6.83 -10.62
CA PRO A 263 -24.43 8.03 -11.38
C PRO A 263 -23.17 8.59 -12.04
N ASP A 264 -23.26 8.94 -13.33
CA ASP A 264 -22.16 9.55 -14.09
C ASP A 264 -21.75 10.92 -13.53
N ARG A 265 -22.59 11.56 -12.70
CA ARG A 265 -22.29 12.78 -11.94
C ARG A 265 -23.22 12.92 -10.73
N VAL A 266 -22.65 13.20 -9.55
CA VAL A 266 -23.41 13.68 -8.38
C VAL A 266 -23.20 15.19 -8.29
N THR A 267 -24.28 15.96 -8.40
CA THR A 267 -24.23 17.41 -8.12
C THR A 267 -24.73 17.64 -6.71
N ILE A 268 -23.82 17.93 -5.77
CA ILE A 268 -24.18 18.37 -4.42
C ILE A 268 -24.31 19.88 -4.47
N ARG A 269 -25.50 20.42 -4.18
CA ARG A 269 -25.70 21.86 -3.96
C ARG A 269 -25.89 22.07 -2.48
N GLU A 270 -24.89 22.64 -1.84
CA GLU A 270 -25.01 23.18 -0.50
C GLU A 270 -25.67 24.57 -0.63
N LEU A 271 -26.80 24.76 0.04
CA LEU A 271 -27.45 26.07 0.14
C LEU A 271 -26.84 26.78 1.36
N THR A 272 -26.04 27.80 1.09
CA THR A 272 -25.62 28.80 2.10
C THR A 272 -26.54 30.01 2.02
#